data_AF-V6JI56-F1
#
_entry.id   AF-V6JI56-F1
#
_cell.length_a   1.000
_cell.length_b   1.000
_cell.length_c   1.000
_cell.angle_alpha   90.00
_cell.angle_beta   90.00
_cell.angle_gamma   90.00
#
_symmetry.space_group_name_H-M   'P 1'
#
loop_
_entity.id
_entity.type
_entity.pdbx_description
1 polymer ?
#
loop_
_entity_poly.entity_id
_entity_poly.type
_entity_poly.pdbx_seq_one_letter_code
_entity_poly.pdbx_strand_id
1 'polypeptide(L)' 'MAHGAHRSPLLPPRPDLGLARDCEVCLGWGTVVTRDGEHELCHACQTVADDDAGAARADS' A
#
# COMPACT_ATOMS: atom_id res chain seq x y z
N MET A 1 18.81 28.55 7.98
CA MET A 1 18.25 27.75 9.08
C MET A 1 17.49 26.60 8.43
N ALA A 2 17.90 25.35 8.65
CA ALA A 2 17.27 24.17 8.08
C ALA A 2 16.23 23.65 9.08
N HIS A 3 14.95 23.75 8.75
CA HIS A 3 13.89 23.17 9.54
C HIS A 3 13.87 21.65 9.31
N GLY A 4 14.68 20.92 10.09
CA GLY A 4 14.49 19.50 10.32
C GLY A 4 13.33 19.31 11.28
N ALA A 5 12.17 18.92 10.76
CA ALA A 5 11.05 18.44 11.55
C ALA A 5 10.55 17.13 10.92
N HIS A 6 10.95 16.05 11.58
CA HIS A 6 10.47 14.69 11.37
C HIS A 6 8.94 14.65 11.28
N ARG A 7 8.44 14.19 10.15
CA ARG A 7 7.21 13.40 10.11
C ARG A 7 7.65 12.10 9.47
N SER A 8 7.46 10.98 10.16
CA SER A 8 7.37 9.71 9.44
C SER A 8 6.33 9.99 8.36
N PRO A 9 6.69 10.05 7.06
CA PRO A 9 5.65 10.10 6.07
C PRO A 9 4.99 8.74 6.25
N LEU A 10 3.77 8.70 6.77
CA LEU A 10 2.92 7.53 6.57
C LEU A 10 2.93 7.37 5.05
N LEU A 11 3.79 6.49 4.57
CA LEU A 11 3.99 6.29 3.14
C LEU A 11 2.60 5.91 2.64
N PRO A 12 2.16 6.50 1.51
CA PRO A 12 0.87 6.12 0.96
C PRO A 12 0.85 4.60 0.84
N PRO A 13 -0.23 3.94 1.28
CA PRO A 13 -0.30 2.49 1.27
C PRO A 13 -0.04 2.01 -0.16
N ARG A 14 0.90 1.08 -0.32
CA ARG A 14 1.38 0.62 -1.62
C ARG A 14 0.88 -0.78 -1.88
N PRO A 15 0.42 -1.09 -3.10
CA PRO A 15 0.13 -2.46 -3.45
C PRO A 15 1.38 -3.33 -3.52
N ASP A 16 1.22 -4.57 -3.06
CA ASP A 16 2.19 -5.61 -3.35
C ASP A 16 2.12 -5.92 -4.84
N LEU A 17 3.10 -5.40 -5.59
CA LEU A 17 3.20 -5.59 -7.03
C LEU A 17 3.55 -7.04 -7.42
N GLY A 18 4.13 -7.80 -6.49
CA GLY A 18 4.38 -9.24 -6.67
C GLY A 18 3.07 -10.01 -6.71
N LEU A 19 2.14 -9.72 -5.80
CA LEU A 19 0.79 -10.30 -5.79
C LEU A 19 -0.08 -9.77 -6.94
N ALA A 20 0.06 -8.49 -7.27
CA ALA A 20 -0.74 -7.87 -8.33
C ALA A 20 -0.52 -8.51 -9.69
N ARG A 21 0.73 -8.94 -9.98
CA ARG A 21 1.15 -9.48 -11.29
C ARG A 21 0.20 -10.53 -11.86
N ASP A 22 -0.29 -11.42 -11.02
CA ASP A 22 -1.15 -12.54 -11.40
C ASP A 22 -2.59 -12.38 -10.86
N CYS A 23 -2.95 -11.18 -10.39
CA CYS A 23 -4.25 -10.91 -9.81
C CYS A 23 -5.30 -10.58 -10.88
N GLU A 24 -6.35 -11.39 -10.97
CA GLU A 24 -7.46 -11.20 -11.90
C GLU A 24 -8.37 -10.00 -11.54
N VAL A 25 -8.32 -9.52 -10.30
CA VAL A 25 -9.16 -8.40 -9.83
C VAL A 25 -8.61 -7.06 -10.29
N CYS A 26 -7.31 -6.84 -10.11
CA CYS A 26 -6.65 -5.61 -10.53
C CYS A 26 -5.90 -5.72 -11.85
N LEU A 27 -5.86 -6.91 -12.48
CA LEU A 27 -5.23 -7.16 -13.78
C LEU A 27 -3.76 -6.72 -13.86
N GLY A 28 -2.99 -6.93 -12.78
CA GLY A 28 -1.57 -6.53 -12.75
C GLY A 28 -1.28 -5.16 -12.15
N TRP A 29 -2.29 -4.34 -11.86
CA TRP A 29 -2.08 -2.94 -11.49
C TRP A 29 -1.91 -2.69 -9.99
N GLY A 30 -2.43 -3.58 -9.15
CA GLY A 30 -2.43 -3.43 -7.69
C GLY A 30 -3.47 -2.42 -7.16
N THR A 31 -4.12 -1.67 -8.06
CA THR A 31 -5.25 -0.79 -7.79
C THR A 31 -6.43 -1.14 -8.66
N VAL A 32 -7.62 -0.76 -8.22
CA VAL A 32 -8.87 -0.82 -8.99
C VAL A 32 -9.49 0.57 -9.04
N VAL A 33 -10.26 0.85 -10.08
CA VAL A 33 -11.04 2.08 -10.17
C VAL A 33 -12.45 1.79 -9.65
N THR A 34 -12.91 2.60 -8.69
CA THR A 34 -14.25 2.49 -8.14
C THR A 34 -15.30 2.92 -9.15
N ARG A 35 -16.57 2.67 -8.83
CA ARG A 35 -17.69 3.16 -9.64
C ARG A 35 -17.73 4.69 -9.74
N ASP A 36 -17.18 5.37 -8.75
CA ASP A 36 -17.10 6.83 -8.69
C ASP A 36 -15.87 7.38 -9.42
N GLY A 37 -15.01 6.52 -9.96
CA GLY A 37 -13.80 6.89 -10.70
C GLY A 37 -12.56 7.07 -9.83
N GLU A 38 -12.64 6.79 -8.53
CA GLU A 38 -11.52 6.89 -7.61
C GLU A 38 -10.61 5.67 -7.72
N HIS A 39 -9.31 5.85 -7.52
CA HIS A 39 -8.36 4.75 -7.51
C HIS A 39 -8.21 4.22 -6.07
N GLU A 40 -8.59 2.97 -5.87
CA GLU A 40 -8.45 2.28 -4.59
C GLU A 40 -7.46 1.11 -4.71
N LEU A 41 -6.87 0.74 -3.58
CA LEU A 41 -5.99 -0.41 -3.52
C LEU A 41 -6.78 -1.71 -3.70
N CYS A 42 -6.24 -2.65 -4.47
CA CYS A 42 -6.90 -3.93 -4.66
C CYS A 42 -6.82 -4.76 -3.38
N HIS A 43 -7.96 -4.97 -2.70
CA HIS A 43 -8.00 -5.72 -1.44
C HIS A 43 -7.37 -7.12 -1.54
N ALA A 44 -7.50 -7.81 -2.67
CA ALA A 44 -6.88 -9.11 -2.90
C ALA A 44 -5.34 -9.07 -2.89
N CYS A 45 -4.75 -7.91 -3.20
CA CYS A 45 -3.30 -7.68 -3.18
C CYS A 45 -2.80 -6.98 -1.90
N GLN A 46 -3.71 -6.47 -1.05
CA GLN A 46 -3.37 -5.80 0.21
C GLN A 46 -3.32 -6.74 1.41
N THR A 47 -4.06 -7.84 1.38
CA THR A 47 -4.28 -8.75 2.53
C THR A 47 -3.05 -9.51 3.00
N VAL A 48 -1.89 -9.35 2.37
CA VAL A 48 -0.62 -9.94 2.80
C VAL A 48 0.29 -8.92 3.50
N ALA A 49 0.00 -7.62 3.42
CA ALA A 49 0.85 -6.57 4.00
C ALA A 49 0.22 -5.79 5.17
N ASP A 50 -1.09 -5.87 5.37
CA ASP A 50 -1.77 -5.08 6.41
C ASP A 50 -1.49 -5.58 7.85
N ASP A 51 -0.99 -6.82 8.02
CA ASP A 51 -0.66 -7.37 9.34
C ASP A 51 0.78 -7.02 9.82
N ASP A 52 1.69 -6.59 8.93
CA ASP A 52 3.11 -6.32 9.28
C ASP A 52 3.51 -4.83 9.26
N ALA A 53 2.67 -3.94 8.73
CA ALA A 53 2.94 -2.50 8.75
C ALA A 53 2.80 -1.85 10.15
N GLY A 54 2.27 -2.60 11.13
CA GLY A 54 2.15 -2.18 12.53
C GLY A 54 3.23 -2.70 13.49
N ALA A 55 4.05 -3.70 13.09
CA ALA A 55 4.92 -4.43 14.02
C ALA A 55 6.45 -4.29 13.75
N ALA A 56 6.88 -3.96 12.52
CA ALA A 56 8.31 -3.95 12.16
C ALA A 56 9.10 -2.67 12.56
N ARG A 57 8.71 -1.98 13.65
CA ARG A 57 9.43 -0.81 14.20
C ARG A 57 9.55 -0.87 15.73
N ALA A 58 9.68 -2.07 16.30
CA ALA A 58 9.99 -2.26 17.71
C ALA A 58 11.13 -3.26 17.92
N ASP A 59 12.29 -3.05 17.28
CA ASP A 59 13.60 -3.46 17.82
C ASP A 59 14.73 -2.89 16.92
N SER A 60 15.87 -2.60 17.56
CA SER A 60 17.19 -2.20 17.04
C SER A 60 17.47 -0.71 16.88
#